data_AF-A0A060Z700-F1
#
_entry.id   AF-A0A060Z700-F1
#
_cell.length_a   1.000
_cell.length_b   1.000
_cell.length_c   1.000
_cell.angle_alpha   90.00
_cell.angle_beta   90.00
_cell.angle_gamma   90.00
#
_symmetry.space_group_name_H-M   'P 1'
#
loop_
_entity.id
_entity.type
_entity.pdbx_description
1 polymer ?
#
loop_
_entity_poly.entity_id
_entity_poly.type
_entity_poly.pdbx_seq_one_letter_code
_entity_poly.pdbx_strand_id
1 'polypeptide(L)'
;MDKNQELQWRETARWIKFEEDVEEETDRWGKPHVASLSFRSLLELRKTISHGAVLLDLNQHTLPGIAHQVVEQMIISDQIKVEDRANVLRALLLKHSHPSDEKEHSSFTQNISAASLASLMVNHHSSSNHIGQAEPSVIDPVVGGGEAACILPDTRIDMEKSEKDNPHKLGMHRSKSKHELKLLEKIPENAEATVVLVGTVAFLEQPSMAFVRLQEAVLLESVLEVPVPVRFLFLLMGPPIANIDYHQIGRSISTLMSDKAS
;
A
#
# COMPACT_ATOMS: atom_id res chain seq x y z
N MET A 1 6.07 14.81 -8.64
CA MET A 1 4.85 15.12 -9.41
C MET A 1 4.36 13.84 -10.03
N ASP A 2 3.05 13.58 -9.99
CA ASP A 2 2.44 12.41 -10.63
C ASP A 2 2.03 12.72 -12.08
N LYS A 3 1.61 11.70 -12.84
CA LYS A 3 1.03 11.76 -14.19
C LYS A 3 -0.17 12.74 -14.28
N ASN A 4 -0.84 13.00 -13.16
CA ASN A 4 -1.96 13.94 -13.03
C ASN A 4 -1.54 15.35 -12.56
N GLN A 5 -0.23 15.64 -12.41
CA GLN A 5 0.34 16.91 -11.89
C GLN A 5 -0.06 17.33 -10.45
N GLU A 6 -0.89 16.56 -9.75
CA GLU A 6 -1.24 16.83 -8.36
C GLU A 6 -0.03 16.66 -7.41
N LEU A 7 -0.02 17.45 -6.34
CA LEU A 7 0.94 17.34 -5.25
C LEU A 7 0.47 16.25 -4.27
N GLN A 8 1.33 15.27 -4.01
CA GLN A 8 1.09 14.19 -3.06
C GLN A 8 2.39 13.78 -2.37
N TRP A 9 2.29 13.27 -1.15
CA TRP A 9 3.39 12.55 -0.51
C TRP A 9 3.57 11.21 -1.22
N ARG A 10 4.81 10.88 -1.59
CA ARG A 10 5.19 9.57 -2.12
C ARG A 10 6.10 8.89 -1.12
N GLU A 11 5.82 7.64 -0.78
CA GLU A 11 6.78 6.82 -0.05
C GLU A 11 8.00 6.54 -0.96
N THR A 12 9.21 6.82 -0.47
CA THR A 12 10.46 6.67 -1.23
C THR A 12 11.42 5.64 -0.66
N ALA A 13 11.31 5.33 0.64
CA ALA A 13 12.12 4.34 1.33
C ALA A 13 11.44 3.90 2.63
N ARG A 14 11.75 2.69 3.12
CA ARG A 14 11.28 2.16 4.41
C ARG A 14 12.36 1.36 5.14
N TRP A 15 12.26 1.32 6.47
CA TRP A 15 13.20 0.60 7.34
C TRP A 15 12.49 -0.48 8.15
N ILE A 16 12.87 -1.74 7.93
CA ILE A 16 12.47 -2.87 8.79
C ILE A 16 13.74 -3.69 9.07
N LYS A 17 14.55 -3.23 10.03
CA LYS A 17 15.96 -3.62 10.30
C LYS A 17 16.94 -3.26 9.18
N PHE A 18 16.50 -3.35 7.93
CA PHE A 18 17.22 -2.99 6.72
C PHE A 18 16.43 -1.92 5.96
N GLU A 19 17.15 -1.13 5.17
CA GLU A 19 16.61 -0.12 4.25
C GLU A 19 16.16 -0.79 2.95
N GLU A 20 14.95 -0.49 2.49
CA GLU A 20 14.45 -0.76 1.14
C GLU A 20 14.06 0.59 0.52
N ASP A 21 14.69 1.00 -0.59
CA ASP A 21 14.30 2.19 -1.38
C ASP A 21 13.28 1.84 -2.47
N VAL A 22 12.60 2.86 -3.01
CA VAL A 22 11.79 2.78 -4.22
C VAL A 22 12.63 3.19 -5.44
N GLU A 23 12.73 2.31 -6.43
CA GLU A 23 13.46 2.55 -7.67
C GLU A 23 12.76 3.60 -8.55
N GLU A 24 13.41 4.73 -8.84
CA GLU A 24 12.84 5.87 -9.60
C GLU A 24 12.33 5.49 -11.00
N GLU A 25 12.92 4.48 -11.66
CA GLU A 25 12.54 4.06 -13.00
C GLU A 25 11.34 3.10 -13.03
N THR A 26 11.11 2.35 -11.95
CA THR A 26 10.15 1.23 -11.94
C THR A 26 9.00 1.38 -10.96
N ASP A 27 9.09 2.35 -10.03
CA ASP A 27 8.21 2.51 -8.87
C ASP A 27 8.06 1.20 -8.07
N ARG A 28 9.15 0.46 -7.88
CA ARG A 28 9.20 -0.80 -7.11
C ARG A 28 10.19 -0.72 -5.96
N TRP A 29 9.88 -1.47 -4.92
CA TRP A 29 10.80 -1.75 -3.82
C TRP A 29 12.05 -2.48 -4.34
N GLY A 30 13.21 -1.84 -4.13
CA GLY A 30 14.53 -2.43 -4.33
C GLY A 30 14.86 -3.49 -3.28
N LYS A 31 16.12 -3.93 -3.24
CA LYS A 31 16.57 -4.98 -2.31
C LYS A 31 16.85 -4.41 -0.91
N PRO A 32 16.52 -5.15 0.18
CA PRO A 32 16.95 -4.79 1.52
C PRO A 32 18.47 -4.68 1.62
N HIS A 33 18.97 -3.61 2.24
CA HIS A 33 20.39 -3.40 2.48
C HIS A 33 20.65 -2.66 3.81
N VAL A 34 21.92 -2.59 4.21
CA VAL A 34 22.33 -1.82 5.40
C VAL A 34 22.49 -0.36 5.00
N ALA A 35 21.80 0.54 5.72
CA ALA A 35 21.82 1.96 5.44
C ALA A 35 23.23 2.55 5.55
N SER A 36 23.65 3.26 4.51
CA SER A 36 24.87 4.08 4.50
C SER A 36 24.51 5.56 4.49
N LEU A 37 24.95 6.28 5.53
CA LEU A 37 24.65 7.69 5.75
C LEU A 37 25.86 8.58 5.45
N SER A 38 25.59 9.78 4.93
CA SER A 38 26.63 10.77 4.74
C SER A 38 26.92 11.54 6.04
N PHE A 39 28.18 11.91 6.27
CA PHE A 39 28.52 12.80 7.39
C PHE A 39 27.80 14.16 7.31
N ARG A 40 27.53 14.65 6.10
CA ARG A 40 26.83 15.92 5.87
C ARG A 40 25.37 15.83 6.33
N SER A 41 24.63 14.80 5.94
CA SER A 41 23.23 14.63 6.33
C SER A 41 23.06 14.42 7.83
N LEU A 42 24.01 13.73 8.49
CA LEU A 42 24.07 13.64 9.96
C LEU A 42 24.34 15.01 10.63
N LEU A 43 25.24 15.83 10.05
CA LEU A 43 25.52 17.16 10.58
C LEU A 43 24.33 18.12 10.41
N GLU A 44 23.66 18.11 9.25
CA GLU A 44 22.45 18.90 9.03
C GLU A 44 21.29 18.41 9.93
N LEU A 45 21.10 17.09 10.09
CA LEU A 45 20.11 16.54 11.03
C LEU A 45 20.35 17.00 12.47
N ARG A 46 21.62 17.03 12.93
CA ARG A 46 21.96 17.57 14.25
C ARG A 46 21.58 19.05 14.37
N LYS A 47 21.82 19.86 13.34
CA LYS A 47 21.46 21.29 13.36
C LYS A 47 19.94 21.49 13.42
N THR A 48 19.16 20.75 12.64
CA THR A 48 17.70 20.86 12.63
C THR A 48 17.10 20.41 13.96
N ILE A 49 17.55 19.27 14.51
CA ILE A 49 17.14 18.81 15.86
C ILE A 49 17.47 19.81 16.96
N SER A 50 18.57 20.58 16.84
CA SER A 50 18.95 21.56 17.86
C SER A 50 18.05 22.80 17.92
N HIS A 51 17.25 23.09 16.89
CA HIS A 51 16.45 24.33 16.77
C HIS A 51 14.99 24.10 16.33
N GLY A 52 14.60 22.87 16.01
CA GLY A 52 13.26 22.55 15.53
C GLY A 52 12.21 22.43 16.63
N ALA A 53 10.96 22.32 16.19
CA ALA A 53 9.81 22.15 17.07
C ALA A 53 9.78 20.71 17.62
N VAL A 54 9.68 20.55 18.93
CA VAL A 54 9.60 19.23 19.56
C VAL A 54 8.32 19.13 20.38
N LEU A 55 7.41 18.25 19.96
CA LEU A 55 6.14 17.99 20.63
C LEU A 55 6.19 16.58 21.23
N LEU A 56 6.33 16.48 22.55
CA LEU A 56 6.34 15.20 23.27
C LEU A 56 4.99 14.94 23.94
N ASP A 57 4.59 13.67 23.92
CA ASP A 57 3.33 13.17 24.48
C ASP A 57 2.11 13.95 23.94
N LEU A 58 2.15 14.23 22.64
CA LEU A 58 1.07 14.91 21.94
C LEU A 58 -0.19 14.04 21.95
N ASN A 59 -1.22 14.50 22.65
CA ASN A 59 -2.52 13.86 22.67
C ASN A 59 -3.34 14.28 21.44
N GLN A 60 -3.15 13.58 20.33
CA GLN A 60 -3.88 13.74 19.07
C GLN A 60 -4.07 12.38 18.39
N HIS A 61 -5.27 12.11 17.90
CA HIS A 61 -5.64 10.82 17.29
C HIS A 61 -5.94 10.89 15.79
N THR A 62 -5.64 12.00 15.12
CA THR A 62 -5.88 12.17 13.67
C THR A 62 -4.77 12.98 13.01
N LEU A 63 -4.47 12.72 11.74
CA LEU A 63 -3.46 13.48 10.98
C LEU A 63 -3.78 14.99 10.94
N PRO A 64 -5.03 15.46 10.70
CA PRO A 64 -5.36 16.89 10.80
C PRO A 64 -5.10 17.50 12.18
N GLY A 65 -5.40 16.78 13.26
CA GLY A 65 -5.13 17.23 14.62
C GLY A 65 -3.63 17.38 14.91
N ILE A 66 -2.82 16.38 14.50
CA ILE A 66 -1.37 16.41 14.60
C ILE A 66 -0.79 17.57 13.77
N ALA A 67 -1.19 17.68 12.49
CA ALA A 67 -0.71 18.71 11.57
C ALA A 67 -1.02 20.13 12.07
N HIS A 68 -2.21 20.35 12.65
CA HIS A 68 -2.53 21.63 13.27
C HIS A 68 -1.59 21.97 14.43
N GLN A 69 -1.38 21.04 15.36
CA GLN A 69 -0.50 21.26 16.53
C GLN A 69 0.97 21.48 16.12
N VAL A 70 1.45 20.73 15.12
CA VAL A 70 2.77 20.92 14.52
C VAL A 70 2.92 22.33 13.93
N VAL A 71 1.96 22.78 13.13
CA VAL A 71 2.01 24.11 12.48
C VAL A 71 1.97 25.24 13.52
N GLU A 72 1.10 25.17 14.54
CA GLU A 72 1.10 26.16 15.63
C GLU A 72 2.45 26.19 16.36
N GLN A 73 3.02 25.03 16.69
CA GLN A 73 4.31 24.98 17.38
C GLN A 73 5.46 25.51 16.50
N MET A 74 5.43 25.26 15.19
CA MET A 74 6.43 25.79 14.25
C MET A 74 6.37 27.33 14.18
N ILE A 75 5.16 27.92 14.23
CA ILE A 75 4.96 29.38 14.34
C ILE A 75 5.50 29.90 15.67
N ILE A 76 5.15 29.25 16.80
CA ILE A 76 5.62 29.65 18.15
C ILE A 76 7.16 29.57 18.27
N SER A 77 7.80 28.67 17.52
CA SER A 77 9.26 28.54 17.45
C SER A 77 9.95 29.46 16.42
N ASP A 78 9.24 30.42 15.82
CA ASP A 78 9.74 31.32 14.77
C ASP A 78 10.36 30.60 13.54
N GLN A 79 9.96 29.34 13.29
CA GLN A 79 10.45 28.58 12.13
C GLN A 79 9.70 28.95 10.85
N ILE A 80 8.38 29.12 10.94
CA ILE A 80 7.49 29.51 9.84
C ILE A 80 6.67 30.74 10.23
N LYS A 81 6.25 31.53 9.25
CA LYS A 81 5.42 32.71 9.48
C LYS A 81 3.93 32.37 9.56
N VAL A 82 3.14 33.27 10.13
CA VAL A 82 1.69 33.07 10.32
C VAL A 82 0.96 33.01 8.97
N GLU A 83 1.44 33.76 7.97
CA GLU A 83 0.96 33.73 6.60
C GLU A 83 1.15 32.36 5.90
N ASP A 84 2.21 31.62 6.24
CA ASP A 84 2.49 30.29 5.67
C ASP A 84 1.65 29.17 6.29
N ARG A 85 1.00 29.42 7.44
CA ARG A 85 0.14 28.48 8.19
C ARG A 85 -0.76 27.65 7.28
N ALA A 86 -1.48 28.30 6.37
CA ALA A 86 -2.42 27.65 5.47
C ALA A 86 -1.74 26.81 4.38
N ASN A 87 -0.53 27.18 3.97
CA ASN A 87 0.25 26.47 2.95
C ASN A 87 0.92 25.23 3.54
N VAL A 88 1.54 25.35 4.73
CA VAL A 88 2.12 24.21 5.45
C VAL A 88 1.02 23.21 5.85
N LEU A 89 -0.09 23.67 6.43
CA LEU A 89 -1.20 22.79 6.80
C LEU A 89 -1.78 22.05 5.60
N ARG A 90 -1.94 22.73 4.44
CA ARG A 90 -2.37 22.08 3.20
C ARG A 90 -1.36 21.03 2.72
N ALA A 91 -0.06 21.33 2.79
CA ALA A 91 1.00 20.40 2.40
C ALA A 91 1.03 19.14 3.27
N LEU A 92 0.85 19.28 4.59
CA LEU A 92 0.79 18.14 5.52
C LEU A 92 -0.45 17.25 5.38
N LEU A 93 -1.49 17.74 4.70
CA LEU A 93 -2.75 17.03 4.47
C LEU A 93 -2.98 16.62 3.02
N LEU A 94 -1.92 16.67 2.19
CA LEU A 94 -1.94 16.05 0.87
C LEU A 94 -2.09 14.53 0.99
N LYS A 95 -2.63 13.90 -0.05
CA LYS A 95 -2.71 12.44 -0.14
C LYS A 95 -1.31 11.83 0.02
N HIS A 96 -1.21 10.74 0.78
CA HIS A 96 -0.05 9.86 0.78
C HIS A 96 -0.27 8.73 -0.22
N SER A 97 0.78 8.38 -0.95
CA SER A 97 0.76 7.40 -2.03
C SER A 97 1.90 6.40 -1.89
N HIS A 98 1.58 5.13 -2.08
CA HIS A 98 2.48 4.00 -1.87
C HIS A 98 2.76 3.30 -3.22
N PRO A 99 3.95 2.67 -3.40
CA PRO A 99 4.31 1.94 -4.63
C PRO A 99 3.33 0.80 -5.02
N SER A 100 2.48 0.37 -4.10
CA SER A 100 1.45 -0.65 -4.35
C SER A 100 0.14 -0.09 -4.94
N ASP A 101 -0.15 1.20 -4.79
CA ASP A 101 -1.48 1.78 -5.07
C ASP A 101 -1.85 1.77 -6.56
N GLU A 102 -0.88 2.00 -7.46
CA GLU A 102 -1.13 2.06 -8.92
C GLU A 102 -1.67 0.76 -9.52
N LYS A 103 -1.54 -0.37 -8.80
CA LYS A 103 -2.08 -1.66 -9.24
C LYS A 103 -3.60 -1.74 -9.13
N GLU A 104 -4.24 -0.99 -8.23
CA GLU A 104 -5.71 -0.98 -8.17
C GLU A 104 -6.31 -0.22 -9.37
N HIS A 105 -5.75 0.93 -9.73
CA HIS A 105 -6.26 1.78 -10.81
C HIS A 105 -6.06 1.18 -12.22
N SER A 106 -5.00 0.41 -12.42
CA SER A 106 -4.72 -0.30 -13.68
C SER A 106 -5.54 -1.59 -13.87
N SER A 107 -6.22 -2.09 -12.83
CA SER A 107 -6.91 -3.40 -12.88
C SER A 107 -8.26 -3.40 -13.60
N PHE A 108 -8.84 -2.23 -13.92
CA PHE A 108 -10.21 -2.13 -14.45
C PHE A 108 -10.35 -2.24 -15.97
N THR A 109 -9.29 -2.62 -16.69
CA THR A 109 -9.33 -2.92 -18.14
C THR A 109 -8.92 -4.35 -18.47
N GLN A 110 -9.24 -5.32 -17.59
CA GLN A 110 -9.22 -6.72 -18.00
C GLN A 110 -10.40 -7.04 -18.91
N ASN A 111 -10.07 -7.29 -20.18
CA ASN A 111 -10.99 -7.83 -21.18
C ASN A 111 -11.81 -9.00 -20.62
N ILE A 112 -13.14 -8.86 -20.62
CA ILE A 112 -14.04 -9.99 -20.47
C ILE A 112 -13.90 -10.83 -21.74
N SER A 113 -12.97 -11.78 -21.71
CA SER A 113 -12.73 -12.71 -22.81
C SER A 113 -14.02 -13.47 -23.10
N ALA A 114 -14.56 -13.29 -24.31
CA ALA A 114 -15.80 -13.92 -24.77
C ALA A 114 -15.63 -15.43 -25.03
N ALA A 115 -15.30 -16.19 -24.00
CA ALA A 115 -15.14 -17.65 -24.03
C ALA A 115 -16.48 -18.41 -23.89
N SER A 116 -17.57 -17.84 -24.41
CA SER A 116 -18.94 -18.38 -24.24
C SER A 116 -19.85 -18.24 -25.49
N LEU A 117 -19.32 -18.33 -26.72
CA LEU A 117 -20.17 -18.41 -27.94
C LEU A 117 -19.71 -19.41 -29.03
N ALA A 118 -18.53 -20.04 -28.91
CA ALA A 118 -17.95 -20.86 -29.98
C ALA A 118 -18.59 -22.26 -30.19
N SER A 119 -19.77 -22.55 -29.62
CA SER A 119 -20.40 -23.89 -29.65
C SER A 119 -21.84 -23.91 -30.19
N LEU A 120 -22.34 -22.83 -30.79
CA LEU A 120 -23.73 -22.75 -31.30
C LEU A 120 -23.86 -22.43 -32.80
N MET A 121 -22.79 -22.49 -33.58
CA MET A 121 -22.82 -22.18 -35.03
C MET A 121 -22.02 -23.17 -35.90
N VAL A 122 -22.42 -24.43 -35.90
CA VAL A 122 -22.21 -25.36 -37.04
C VAL A 122 -23.47 -26.19 -37.25
N ASN A 123 -24.37 -25.74 -38.13
CA ASN A 123 -25.38 -26.62 -38.73
C ASN A 123 -25.92 -26.04 -40.05
N HIS A 124 -26.51 -26.91 -40.89
CA HIS A 124 -27.03 -26.68 -42.26
C HIS A 124 -25.96 -26.61 -43.37
N HIS A 125 -26.12 -27.25 -44.53
CA HIS A 125 -27.20 -28.13 -45.03
C HIS A 125 -26.63 -29.11 -46.08
N SER A 126 -27.17 -30.33 -46.25
CA SER A 126 -28.18 -30.75 -47.25
C SER A 126 -28.44 -32.26 -47.02
N SER A 127 -29.54 -32.92 -47.39
CA SER A 127 -30.21 -33.02 -48.70
C SER A 127 -31.52 -33.84 -48.56
N SER A 128 -32.34 -33.94 -49.62
CA SER A 128 -33.63 -34.67 -49.62
C SER A 128 -33.72 -35.78 -50.69
N ASN A 129 -34.55 -36.80 -50.40
CA ASN A 129 -35.16 -37.82 -51.29
C ASN A 129 -34.49 -39.20 -51.53
N HIS A 130 -34.88 -40.18 -50.68
CA HIS A 130 -35.75 -41.35 -51.00
C HIS A 130 -35.25 -42.65 -51.73
N ILE A 131 -35.85 -43.80 -51.30
CA ILE A 131 -35.82 -45.21 -51.81
C ILE A 131 -34.55 -46.09 -51.59
N GLY A 132 -34.76 -47.29 -51.03
CA GLY A 132 -33.88 -48.47 -51.23
C GLY A 132 -33.94 -49.54 -50.12
N GLN A 133 -34.34 -50.78 -50.42
CA GLN A 133 -34.29 -51.95 -49.52
C GLN A 133 -32.99 -52.76 -49.68
N ALA A 134 -32.51 -53.45 -48.62
CA ALA A 134 -32.21 -54.91 -48.58
C ALA A 134 -31.26 -55.34 -47.42
N GLU A 135 -31.61 -56.45 -46.78
CA GLU A 135 -30.83 -57.31 -45.84
C GLU A 135 -29.96 -58.35 -46.63
N PRO A 136 -29.19 -59.34 -46.05
CA PRO A 136 -29.04 -59.77 -44.64
C PRO A 136 -27.61 -60.19 -44.13
N SER A 137 -27.51 -60.53 -42.83
CA SER A 137 -26.64 -61.58 -42.21
C SER A 137 -25.11 -61.34 -42.12
N VAL A 138 -24.31 -61.83 -41.14
CA VAL A 138 -24.41 -62.71 -39.94
C VAL A 138 -23.29 -62.26 -38.93
N ILE A 139 -23.06 -62.75 -37.69
CA ILE A 139 -23.45 -63.92 -36.88
C ILE A 139 -23.45 -63.57 -35.36
N ASP A 140 -24.09 -64.41 -34.54
CA ASP A 140 -23.98 -64.56 -33.06
C ASP A 140 -23.12 -65.84 -32.75
N PRO A 141 -22.57 -66.14 -31.53
CA PRO A 141 -23.38 -66.41 -30.31
C PRO A 141 -22.71 -66.20 -28.89
N VAL A 142 -23.41 -65.73 -27.83
CA VAL A 142 -24.19 -66.43 -26.74
C VAL A 142 -23.44 -66.87 -25.45
N VAL A 143 -24.04 -66.50 -24.29
CA VAL A 143 -23.97 -67.04 -22.89
C VAL A 143 -22.73 -66.83 -21.99
N GLY A 144 -23.00 -66.43 -20.74
CA GLY A 144 -22.14 -66.66 -19.56
C GLY A 144 -22.16 -65.51 -18.55
N GLY A 145 -22.73 -65.70 -17.35
CA GLY A 145 -22.81 -64.65 -16.31
C GLY A 145 -21.70 -64.75 -15.25
N GLY A 146 -21.61 -63.74 -14.38
CA GLY A 146 -20.74 -63.75 -13.18
C GLY A 146 -20.00 -62.43 -12.91
N GLU A 147 -20.53 -61.67 -11.95
CA GLU A 147 -19.84 -60.78 -10.99
C GLU A 147 -18.44 -60.19 -11.33
N ALA A 148 -18.36 -58.85 -11.45
CA ALA A 148 -17.30 -58.04 -10.84
C ALA A 148 -17.69 -56.54 -10.83
N ALA A 149 -17.29 -55.80 -9.79
CA ALA A 149 -17.68 -54.41 -9.55
C ALA A 149 -16.74 -53.37 -10.19
N CYS A 150 -17.27 -52.16 -10.42
CA CYS A 150 -16.65 -50.91 -9.95
C CYS A 150 -17.69 -49.77 -9.97
N ILE A 151 -17.73 -48.98 -8.89
CA ILE A 151 -18.79 -48.00 -8.60
C ILE A 151 -18.34 -46.59 -8.98
N LEU A 152 -19.20 -45.86 -9.70
CA LEU A 152 -19.13 -44.40 -9.86
C LEU A 152 -19.72 -43.71 -8.63
N PRO A 153 -19.11 -42.61 -8.15
CA PRO A 153 -19.85 -41.57 -7.45
C PRO A 153 -19.74 -40.22 -8.18
N ASP A 154 -20.88 -39.75 -8.69
CA ASP A 154 -21.17 -38.32 -8.80
C ASP A 154 -21.02 -37.69 -7.40
N THR A 155 -20.17 -36.67 -7.24
CA THR A 155 -20.14 -35.88 -6.00
C THR A 155 -20.64 -34.47 -6.27
N ARG A 156 -21.96 -34.29 -6.18
CA ARG A 156 -22.59 -32.96 -6.07
C ARG A 156 -22.18 -32.36 -4.74
N ILE A 157 -21.57 -31.18 -4.75
CA ILE A 157 -21.35 -30.39 -3.53
C ILE A 157 -22.60 -29.53 -3.34
N ASP A 158 -23.42 -29.91 -2.36
CA ASP A 158 -24.55 -29.12 -1.91
C ASP A 158 -24.07 -28.01 -0.96
N MET A 159 -24.73 -26.84 -1.00
CA MET A 159 -24.27 -25.63 -0.33
C MET A 159 -25.23 -25.27 0.81
N GLU A 160 -25.12 -25.98 1.94
CA GLU A 160 -26.00 -25.74 3.09
C GLU A 160 -25.69 -24.41 3.79
N LYS A 161 -26.77 -23.65 3.95
CA LYS A 161 -26.82 -22.29 4.51
C LYS A 161 -26.89 -22.36 6.05
N SER A 162 -25.90 -21.78 6.73
CA SER A 162 -25.91 -21.61 8.19
C SER A 162 -25.97 -20.12 8.55
N GLU A 163 -27.19 -19.61 8.75
CA GLU A 163 -27.42 -18.25 9.25
C GLU A 163 -27.15 -18.19 10.77
N LYS A 164 -26.24 -17.29 11.19
CA LYS A 164 -26.26 -16.71 12.53
C LYS A 164 -26.05 -15.21 12.49
N ASP A 165 -26.73 -14.55 13.42
CA ASP A 165 -27.17 -13.17 13.41
C ASP A 165 -26.18 -12.18 14.07
N ASN A 166 -26.51 -10.89 14.02
CA ASN A 166 -25.93 -9.69 14.68
C ASN A 166 -24.89 -8.83 13.92
N PRO A 167 -24.89 -7.49 14.14
CA PRO A 167 -25.24 -6.61 13.02
C PRO A 167 -24.20 -5.53 12.67
N HIS A 168 -24.49 -4.81 11.58
CA HIS A 168 -23.94 -3.50 11.19
C HIS A 168 -22.42 -3.29 11.35
N LYS A 169 -21.66 -3.64 10.31
CA LYS A 169 -20.47 -2.87 9.94
C LYS A 169 -20.57 -2.38 8.50
N LEU A 170 -20.86 -1.09 8.34
CA LEU A 170 -20.62 -0.36 7.10
C LEU A 170 -19.10 -0.17 6.96
N GLY A 171 -18.42 -1.21 6.49
CA GLY A 171 -16.98 -1.24 6.33
C GLY A 171 -16.65 -2.18 5.19
N MET A 172 -16.38 -1.60 4.02
CA MET A 172 -16.02 -2.34 2.82
C MET A 172 -14.64 -2.95 3.02
N HIS A 173 -14.61 -4.19 3.51
CA HIS A 173 -13.38 -4.89 3.86
C HIS A 173 -12.59 -5.18 2.59
N ARG A 174 -11.66 -4.27 2.23
CA ARG A 174 -10.68 -4.52 1.18
C ARG A 174 -9.93 -5.79 1.54
N SER A 175 -9.96 -6.78 0.65
CA SER A 175 -9.15 -7.98 0.78
C SER A 175 -7.69 -7.57 0.75
N LYS A 176 -6.94 -7.88 1.82
CA LYS A 176 -5.54 -7.49 1.95
C LYS A 176 -4.73 -7.92 0.75
N SER A 177 -3.85 -7.04 0.25
CA SER A 177 -3.08 -7.37 -0.94
C SER A 177 -2.01 -8.42 -0.62
N LYS A 178 -1.62 -9.22 -1.62
CA LYS A 178 -0.52 -10.21 -1.47
C LYS A 178 0.82 -9.54 -1.11
N HIS A 179 0.98 -8.25 -1.38
CA HIS A 179 2.16 -7.47 -0.96
C HIS A 179 2.04 -7.01 0.50
N GLU A 180 0.88 -6.46 0.88
CA GLU A 180 0.57 -6.04 2.25
C GLU A 180 0.79 -7.17 3.26
N LEU A 181 0.31 -8.38 2.97
CA LEU A 181 0.49 -9.56 3.82
C LEU A 181 1.97 -9.90 4.03
N LYS A 182 2.77 -9.91 2.95
CA LYS A 182 4.22 -10.16 3.01
C LYS A 182 4.99 -9.06 3.74
N LEU A 183 4.48 -7.83 3.73
CA LEU A 183 5.07 -6.73 4.48
C LEU A 183 4.78 -6.87 5.97
N LEU A 184 3.53 -7.20 6.33
CA LEU A 184 3.13 -7.48 7.70
C LEU A 184 3.89 -8.66 8.31
N GLU A 185 4.17 -9.72 7.54
CA GLU A 185 5.02 -10.85 7.98
C GLU A 185 6.45 -10.43 8.41
N LYS A 186 6.98 -9.30 7.92
CA LYS A 186 8.29 -8.77 8.35
C LYS A 186 8.21 -7.95 9.65
N ILE A 187 7.03 -7.50 10.04
CA ILE A 187 6.81 -6.50 11.10
C ILE A 187 6.43 -7.22 12.41
N PRO A 188 7.12 -6.94 13.54
CA PRO A 188 6.73 -7.50 14.85
C PRO A 188 5.30 -7.12 15.25
N GLU A 189 4.57 -8.03 15.90
CA GLU A 189 3.14 -7.85 16.26
C GLU A 189 2.85 -6.60 17.10
N ASN A 190 3.81 -6.17 17.93
CA ASN A 190 3.72 -4.98 18.77
C ASN A 190 4.61 -3.82 18.27
N ALA A 191 4.90 -3.77 16.97
CA ALA A 191 5.66 -2.68 16.39
C ALA A 191 4.84 -1.39 16.32
N GLU A 192 5.48 -0.27 16.64
CA GLU A 192 4.98 1.07 16.40
C GLU A 192 5.82 1.73 15.29
N ALA A 193 5.19 2.50 14.41
CA ALA A 193 5.82 3.13 13.27
C ALA A 193 6.35 4.54 13.59
N THR A 194 7.40 4.93 12.85
CA THR A 194 7.84 6.31 12.71
C THR A 194 7.56 6.76 11.29
N VAL A 195 6.88 7.91 11.11
CA VAL A 195 6.64 8.53 9.80
C VAL A 195 7.65 9.66 9.60
N VAL A 196 8.35 9.66 8.46
CA VAL A 196 9.36 10.68 8.12
C VAL A 196 8.93 11.40 6.84
N LEU A 197 8.52 12.65 6.98
CA LEU A 197 8.05 13.50 5.88
C LEU A 197 9.11 14.55 5.55
N VAL A 198 9.67 14.49 4.34
CA VAL A 198 10.69 15.43 3.86
C VAL A 198 10.28 16.05 2.53
N GLY A 199 10.35 17.38 2.41
CA GLY A 199 9.82 18.07 1.23
C GLY A 199 10.43 19.44 0.94
N THR A 200 10.63 19.74 -0.34
CA THR A 200 11.09 21.05 -0.78
C THR A 200 9.90 21.94 -1.14
N VAL A 201 9.77 23.09 -0.50
CA VAL A 201 8.68 24.06 -0.68
C VAL A 201 9.22 25.48 -0.82
N ALA A 202 8.95 26.12 -1.95
CA ALA A 202 9.54 27.43 -2.29
C ALA A 202 8.95 28.63 -1.52
N PHE A 203 7.87 28.45 -0.77
CA PHE A 203 7.24 29.53 0.01
C PHE A 203 7.86 29.73 1.41
N LEU A 204 8.58 28.74 1.94
CA LEU A 204 9.29 28.90 3.22
C LEU A 204 10.64 29.61 3.01
N GLU A 205 11.00 30.50 3.94
CA GLU A 205 12.28 31.23 3.89
C GLU A 205 13.47 30.43 4.42
N GLN A 206 13.21 29.39 5.23
CA GLN A 206 14.24 28.56 5.88
C GLN A 206 13.80 27.11 6.07
N PRO A 207 14.73 26.14 6.23
CA PRO A 207 14.42 24.79 6.66
C PRO A 207 13.69 24.80 8.01
N SER A 208 12.51 24.19 8.04
CA SER A 208 11.63 24.12 9.19
C SER A 208 11.39 22.65 9.56
N MET A 209 11.57 22.31 10.83
CA MET A 209 11.55 20.94 11.33
C MET A 209 10.59 20.79 12.51
N ALA A 210 9.86 19.68 12.55
CA ALA A 210 9.12 19.25 13.73
C ALA A 210 9.34 17.75 14.03
N PHE A 211 9.59 17.43 15.29
CA PHE A 211 9.59 16.06 15.81
C PHE A 211 8.42 15.88 16.79
N VAL A 212 7.63 14.83 16.59
CA VAL A 212 6.44 14.52 17.37
C VAL A 212 6.58 13.12 17.98
N ARG A 213 6.35 13.01 19.29
CA ARG A 213 5.99 11.75 19.95
C ARG A 213 4.52 11.84 20.36
N LEU A 214 3.67 10.96 19.85
CA LEU A 214 2.29 10.84 20.31
C LEU A 214 2.22 10.17 21.69
N GLN A 215 1.29 10.62 22.52
CA GLN A 215 1.06 10.07 23.87
C GLN A 215 0.76 8.56 23.82
N GLU A 216 -0.04 8.17 22.84
CA GLU A 216 -0.37 6.78 22.49
C GLU A 216 -0.09 6.59 21.00
N ALA A 217 0.24 5.37 20.55
CA ALA A 217 0.42 5.12 19.13
C ALA A 217 -0.94 5.01 18.42
N VAL A 218 -1.08 5.67 17.27
CA VAL A 218 -2.37 5.87 16.59
C VAL A 218 -2.32 5.31 15.17
N LEU A 219 -3.36 4.56 14.78
CA LEU A 219 -3.53 4.14 13.40
C LEU A 219 -3.96 5.35 12.55
N LEU A 220 -3.03 5.93 11.81
CA LEU A 220 -3.31 7.03 10.88
C LEU A 220 -3.71 6.47 9.52
N GLU A 221 -5.00 6.58 9.18
CA GLU A 221 -5.55 6.08 7.91
C GLU A 221 -4.83 6.68 6.71
N SER A 222 -4.52 5.82 5.73
CA SER A 222 -3.86 6.17 4.46
C SER A 222 -2.47 6.80 4.56
N VAL A 223 -1.83 6.88 5.74
CA VAL A 223 -0.45 7.43 5.89
C VAL A 223 0.64 6.38 5.65
N LEU A 224 0.31 5.11 5.89
CA LEU A 224 1.20 3.95 5.73
C LEU A 224 0.55 2.89 4.83
N GLU A 225 1.36 2.15 4.06
CA GLU A 225 0.91 1.04 3.22
C GLU A 225 0.24 -0.09 4.03
N VAL A 226 0.62 -0.21 5.31
CA VAL A 226 0.18 -1.25 6.24
C VAL A 226 -0.39 -0.64 7.53
N PRO A 227 -1.38 -1.29 8.17
CA PRO A 227 -2.06 -0.74 9.35
C PRO A 227 -1.22 -0.92 10.63
N VAL A 228 -0.11 -0.18 10.73
CA VAL A 228 0.76 -0.12 11.91
C VAL A 228 0.50 1.18 12.68
N PRO A 229 0.31 1.14 14.01
CA PRO A 229 0.13 2.35 14.82
C PRO A 229 1.37 3.26 14.75
N VAL A 230 1.19 4.53 14.41
CA VAL A 230 2.25 5.54 14.38
C VAL A 230 2.48 6.08 15.79
N ARG A 231 3.72 6.03 16.28
CA ARG A 231 4.13 6.65 17.55
C ARG A 231 4.88 7.95 17.36
N PHE A 232 5.71 8.01 16.32
CA PHE A 232 6.60 9.14 16.06
C PHE A 232 6.37 9.73 14.67
N LEU A 233 6.48 11.05 14.56
CA LEU A 233 6.52 11.73 13.27
C LEU A 233 7.72 12.68 13.25
N PHE A 234 8.47 12.67 12.15
CA PHE A 234 9.48 13.68 11.84
C PHE A 234 9.05 14.40 10.56
N LEU A 235 9.02 15.73 10.61
CA LEU A 235 8.77 16.60 9.48
C LEU A 235 10.00 17.47 9.27
N LEU A 236 10.49 17.56 8.03
CA LEU A 236 11.48 18.54 7.62
C LEU A 236 11.14 19.09 6.23
N MET A 237 10.84 20.39 6.15
CA MET A 237 10.53 21.02 4.88
C MET A 237 11.07 22.45 4.80
N GLY A 238 11.44 22.89 3.60
CA GLY A 238 12.04 24.20 3.40
C GLY A 238 12.32 24.52 1.93
N PRO A 239 12.89 25.70 1.63
CA PRO A 239 13.19 26.11 0.27
C PRO A 239 14.28 25.24 -0.36
N PRO A 240 14.38 25.23 -1.71
CA PRO A 240 15.51 24.60 -2.41
C PRO A 240 16.81 25.34 -2.06
N ILE A 241 17.73 24.66 -1.38
CA ILE A 241 19.02 25.21 -0.94
C ILE A 241 20.13 24.29 -1.47
N ALA A 242 21.10 24.87 -2.20
CA ALA A 242 22.06 24.13 -3.01
C ALA A 242 22.99 23.15 -2.25
N ASN A 243 23.09 23.26 -0.92
CA ASN A 243 23.92 22.40 -0.08
C ASN A 243 23.11 21.56 0.95
N ILE A 244 21.78 21.55 0.86
CA ILE A 244 20.91 20.78 1.75
C ILE A 244 20.15 19.72 0.94
N ASP A 245 20.41 18.46 1.28
CA ASP A 245 19.66 17.32 0.74
C ASP A 245 18.67 16.83 1.80
N TYR A 246 17.41 17.25 1.66
CA TYR A 246 16.32 16.89 2.56
C TYR A 246 16.04 15.38 2.58
N HIS A 247 16.25 14.67 1.45
CA HIS A 247 16.05 13.22 1.37
C HIS A 247 17.11 12.49 2.20
N GLN A 248 18.39 12.86 2.06
CA GLN A 248 19.46 12.26 2.85
C GLN A 248 19.35 12.57 4.34
N ILE A 249 18.82 13.74 4.73
CA ILE A 249 18.50 14.03 6.13
C ILE A 249 17.35 13.12 6.63
N GLY A 250 16.31 12.92 5.81
CA GLY A 250 15.24 11.96 6.06
C GLY A 250 15.76 10.54 6.27
N ARG A 251 16.57 10.01 5.33
CA ARG A 251 17.26 8.71 5.47
C ARG A 251 18.07 8.60 6.77
N SER A 252 18.72 9.70 7.17
CA SER A 252 19.54 9.75 8.39
C SER A 252 18.70 9.59 9.66
N ILE A 253 17.56 10.28 9.78
CA ILE A 253 16.68 10.10 10.94
C ILE A 253 15.94 8.76 10.90
N SER A 254 15.48 8.30 9.73
CA SER A 254 14.86 6.96 9.59
C SER A 254 15.80 5.85 10.04
N THR A 255 17.08 5.94 9.66
CA THR A 255 18.10 4.98 10.07
C THR A 255 18.33 5.00 11.58
N LEU A 256 18.49 6.19 12.19
CA LEU A 256 18.63 6.34 13.64
C LEU A 256 17.42 5.82 14.43
N MET A 257 16.21 6.02 13.91
CA MET A 257 14.96 5.51 14.51
C MET A 257 14.76 4.00 14.29
N SER A 258 15.46 3.40 13.32
CA SER A 258 15.46 1.96 13.05
C SER A 258 16.49 1.18 13.87
N ASP A 259 17.49 1.87 14.43
CA ASP A 259 18.54 1.26 15.24
C ASP A 259 18.02 0.89 16.63
N LYS A 260 18.57 -0.19 17.18
CA LYS A 260 18.29 -0.57 18.56
C LYS A 260 19.29 0.12 19.47
N ALA A 261 18.81 1.08 20.27
CA ALA A 261 19.57 1.61 21.40
C ALA A 261 20.18 0.44 22.20
N SER A 262 21.51 0.45 22.29
CA SER A 262 22.34 -0.65 22.79
C SER A 262 22.33 -0.77 24.32
#